data_AF-A0A1Y1ZVC5-F1
#
_entry.id   AF-A0A1Y1ZVC5-F1
#
_cell.length_a   1.000
_cell.length_b   1.000
_cell.length_c   1.000
_cell.angle_alpha   90.00
_cell.angle_beta   90.00
_cell.angle_gamma   90.00
#
_symmetry.space_group_name_H-M   'P 1'
#
loop_
_entity.id
_entity.type
_entity.pdbx_description
1 polymer ?
#
loop_
_entity_poly.entity_id
_entity_poly.type
_entity_poly.pdbx_seq_one_letter_code
_entity_poly.pdbx_strand_id
1 'polypeptide(L)'
;MDITGGYEESVGLAGGFGQGGGVGSFTAQYGLMADNAVEFEVVTADGQVRVINECNDADLFWAMHGGGGGTFAVLTKYCVQLYPSLPIHTYRLIVNISCSEALRDLLRLYVENQLAWFKALVTGGTDYYPNKASFGVVHPTTMTVASSKGPR
;
A
#
# COMPACT_ATOMS: atom_id res chain seq x y z
N MET A 1 1.59 -0.51 -17.04
CA MET A 1 0.50 -0.68 -16.07
C MET A 1 1.15 -0.99 -14.74
N ASP A 2 0.68 -0.40 -13.66
CA ASP A 2 1.23 -0.52 -12.30
C ASP A 2 0.15 -1.05 -11.34
N ILE A 3 0.59 -1.55 -10.18
CA ILE A 3 -0.24 -2.01 -9.07
C ILE A 3 0.32 -1.46 -7.76
N THR A 4 -0.49 -1.44 -6.71
CA THR A 4 -0.04 -1.12 -5.34
C THR A 4 0.81 -2.26 -4.77
N GLY A 5 2.11 -2.28 -5.07
CA GLY A 5 3.07 -3.22 -4.49
C GLY A 5 3.74 -2.72 -3.20
N GLY A 6 4.40 -3.61 -2.47
CA GLY A 6 5.19 -3.25 -1.28
C GLY A 6 6.56 -2.64 -1.61
N TYR A 7 7.29 -2.21 -0.58
CA TYR A 7 8.64 -1.64 -0.73
C TYR A 7 9.75 -2.69 -0.89
N GLU A 8 9.48 -3.93 -0.48
CA GLU A 8 10.45 -5.03 -0.50
C GLU A 8 10.09 -6.04 -1.58
N GLU A 9 11.01 -6.25 -2.53
CA GLU A 9 10.77 -7.06 -3.74
C GLU A 9 10.49 -8.54 -3.45
N SER A 10 11.00 -9.05 -2.33
CA SER A 10 10.85 -10.46 -1.94
C SER A 10 9.51 -10.78 -1.29
N VAL A 11 8.72 -9.76 -0.91
CA VAL A 11 7.44 -9.96 -0.22
C VAL A 11 6.39 -10.45 -1.22
N GLY A 12 5.80 -11.60 -0.91
CA GLY A 12 4.72 -12.17 -1.71
C GLY A 12 3.49 -11.28 -1.71
N LEU A 13 3.17 -10.69 -2.87
CA LEU A 13 2.04 -9.80 -3.07
C LEU A 13 0.69 -10.48 -2.74
N ALA A 14 0.48 -11.69 -3.28
CA ALA A 14 -0.72 -12.49 -3.09
C ALA A 14 -0.61 -13.40 -1.84
N GLY A 15 -0.68 -12.79 -0.66
CA GLY A 15 -0.53 -13.50 0.60
C GLY A 15 -0.87 -12.61 1.79
N GLY A 16 -0.11 -12.73 2.88
CA GLY A 16 -0.30 -11.91 4.07
C GLY A 16 -0.18 -10.39 3.79
N PHE A 17 0.65 -9.98 2.83
CA PHE A 17 0.78 -8.58 2.43
C PHE A 17 -0.54 -8.03 1.87
N GLY A 18 -1.05 -8.59 0.78
CA GLY A 18 -2.28 -8.10 0.16
C GLY A 18 -3.53 -8.33 1.02
N GLN A 19 -3.64 -9.48 1.69
CA GLN A 19 -4.79 -9.78 2.55
C GLN A 19 -4.79 -9.04 3.89
N GLY A 20 -3.65 -8.45 4.29
CA GLY A 20 -3.50 -7.72 5.56
C GLY A 20 -3.50 -6.21 5.43
N GLY A 21 -3.69 -5.67 4.21
CA GLY A 21 -3.58 -4.24 3.93
C GLY A 21 -2.54 -3.99 2.83
N GLY A 22 -1.26 -4.00 3.18
CA GLY A 22 -0.17 -3.83 2.21
C GLY A 22 0.03 -2.38 1.78
N VAL A 23 1.03 -1.74 2.40
CA VAL A 23 1.42 -0.35 2.12
C VAL A 23 2.55 -0.29 1.09
N GLY A 24 2.52 0.74 0.26
CA GLY A 24 3.47 0.91 -0.84
C GLY A 24 3.50 2.31 -1.43
N SER A 25 4.33 2.47 -2.46
CA SER A 25 4.56 3.74 -3.15
C SER A 25 3.29 4.39 -3.71
N PHE A 26 2.31 3.57 -4.10
CA PHE A 26 1.05 4.04 -4.69
C PHE A 26 -0.12 4.12 -3.70
N THR A 27 0.09 3.78 -2.42
CA THR A 27 -1.01 3.70 -1.45
C THR A 27 -1.75 5.02 -1.26
N ALA A 28 -1.06 6.16 -1.26
CA ALA A 28 -1.73 7.46 -1.14
C ALA A 28 -2.63 7.78 -2.34
N GLN A 29 -2.37 7.19 -3.51
CA GLN A 29 -3.11 7.47 -4.74
C GLN A 29 -4.21 6.44 -5.01
N TYR A 30 -3.95 5.15 -4.77
CA TYR A 30 -4.82 4.03 -5.16
C TYR A 30 -5.30 3.18 -3.99
N GLY A 31 -5.04 3.58 -2.73
CA GLY A 31 -5.38 2.78 -1.56
C GLY A 31 -4.38 1.63 -1.30
N LEU A 32 -4.62 0.88 -0.24
CA LEU A 32 -3.81 -0.26 0.16
C LEU A 32 -3.88 -1.40 -0.88
N MET A 33 -2.93 -2.33 -0.85
CA MET A 33 -2.99 -3.51 -1.72
C MET A 33 -4.29 -4.31 -1.53
N ALA A 34 -4.77 -4.39 -0.28
CA ALA A 34 -6.07 -4.93 0.08
C ALA A 34 -7.14 -4.25 -0.77
N ASP A 35 -7.34 -2.92 -0.62
CA ASP A 35 -8.35 -2.10 -1.33
C ASP A 35 -8.40 -2.27 -2.85
N ASN A 36 -7.34 -2.82 -3.44
CA ASN A 36 -7.21 -3.07 -4.87
C ASN A 36 -7.61 -4.50 -5.28
N ALA A 37 -8.09 -5.33 -4.37
CA ALA A 37 -8.59 -6.66 -4.69
C ALA A 37 -9.92 -6.58 -5.44
N VAL A 38 -10.03 -7.34 -6.51
CA VAL A 38 -11.26 -7.45 -7.31
C VAL A 38 -11.96 -8.78 -7.02
N GLU A 39 -11.18 -9.85 -6.91
CA GLU A 39 -11.68 -11.21 -6.78
C GLU A 39 -10.60 -12.12 -6.21
N PHE A 40 -11.00 -13.11 -5.43
CA PHE A 40 -10.14 -14.19 -4.95
C PHE A 40 -10.64 -15.55 -5.44
N GLU A 41 -9.71 -16.38 -5.90
CA GLU A 41 -9.94 -17.83 -5.94
C GLU A 41 -9.35 -18.44 -4.67
N VAL A 42 -10.15 -19.21 -3.95
CA VAL A 42 -9.80 -19.75 -2.64
C VAL A 42 -10.19 -21.22 -2.51
N VAL A 43 -9.49 -21.95 -1.64
CA VAL A 43 -9.92 -23.24 -1.13
C VAL A 43 -10.40 -23.07 0.31
N THR A 44 -11.68 -23.31 0.54
CA THR A 44 -12.30 -23.21 1.87
C THR A 44 -11.99 -24.46 2.73
N ALA A 45 -12.26 -24.40 4.03
CA ALA A 45 -11.93 -25.47 4.98
C ALA A 45 -12.64 -26.81 4.69
N ASP A 46 -13.77 -26.78 3.98
CA ASP A 46 -14.49 -27.93 3.43
C ASP A 46 -13.85 -28.52 2.15
N GLY A 47 -12.70 -27.98 1.72
CA GLY A 47 -11.95 -28.41 0.56
C GLY A 47 -12.51 -27.92 -0.78
N GLN A 48 -13.50 -27.03 -0.78
CA GLN A 48 -14.12 -26.54 -2.01
C GLN A 48 -13.36 -25.35 -2.60
N VAL A 49 -13.20 -25.34 -3.92
CA VAL A 49 -12.68 -24.18 -4.66
C VAL A 49 -13.82 -23.20 -4.88
N ARG A 50 -13.62 -21.94 -4.49
CA ARG A 50 -14.60 -20.87 -4.66
C ARG A 50 -13.94 -19.65 -5.29
N VAL A 51 -14.75 -18.91 -6.05
CA VAL A 51 -14.38 -17.59 -6.56
C VAL A 51 -15.24 -16.59 -5.81
N ILE A 52 -14.62 -15.69 -5.04
CA ILE A 52 -15.31 -14.76 -4.13
C ILE A 52 -14.98 -13.32 -4.48
N ASN A 53 -15.98 -12.44 -4.39
CA ASN A 53 -15.89 -11.01 -4.65
C ASN A 53 -17.05 -10.28 -3.95
N GLU A 54 -17.23 -8.98 -4.19
CA GLU A 54 -18.31 -8.19 -3.57
C GLU A 54 -19.73 -8.69 -3.91
N CYS A 55 -19.88 -9.41 -5.02
CA CYS A 55 -21.17 -9.93 -5.50
C CYS A 55 -21.39 -11.41 -5.17
N ASN A 56 -20.35 -12.15 -4.78
CA ASN A 56 -20.40 -13.59 -4.51
C ASN A 56 -19.56 -13.95 -3.28
N ASP A 57 -20.19 -14.48 -2.23
CA ASP A 57 -19.57 -14.72 -0.91
C ASP A 57 -18.90 -13.45 -0.33
N ALA A 58 -19.63 -12.33 -0.36
CA ALA A 58 -19.15 -11.00 0.04
C ALA A 58 -18.56 -10.94 1.45
N ASP A 59 -19.11 -11.71 2.40
CA ASP A 59 -18.60 -11.76 3.79
C ASP A 59 -17.18 -12.35 3.85
N LEU A 60 -16.93 -13.43 3.08
CA LEU A 60 -15.62 -14.06 3.02
C LEU A 60 -14.63 -13.18 2.24
N PHE A 61 -15.09 -12.54 1.16
CA PHE A 61 -14.28 -11.58 0.41
C PHE A 61 -13.86 -10.43 1.32
N TRP A 62 -14.80 -9.79 2.01
CA TRP A 62 -14.53 -8.72 2.98
C TRP A 62 -13.54 -9.15 4.08
N ALA A 63 -13.71 -10.35 4.63
CA ALA A 63 -12.81 -10.87 5.67
C ALA A 63 -11.37 -11.05 5.16
N MET A 64 -11.19 -11.53 3.93
CA MET A 64 -9.86 -11.71 3.31
C MET A 64 -9.29 -10.39 2.75
N HIS A 65 -10.11 -9.36 2.63
CA HIS A 65 -9.79 -8.03 2.12
C HIS A 65 -9.32 -7.08 3.25
N GLY A 66 -8.31 -7.51 4.03
CA GLY A 66 -7.72 -6.74 5.13
C GLY A 66 -7.67 -7.46 6.48
N GLY A 67 -8.41 -8.57 6.65
CA GLY A 67 -8.43 -9.35 7.89
C GLY A 67 -7.20 -10.25 8.12
N GLY A 68 -6.24 -10.26 7.21
CA GLY A 68 -5.00 -11.02 7.30
C GLY A 68 -5.07 -12.40 6.64
N GLY A 69 -3.99 -12.77 5.95
CA GLY A 69 -3.89 -14.03 5.22
C GLY A 69 -3.75 -15.27 6.12
N GLY A 70 -4.25 -16.41 5.64
CA GLY A 70 -4.06 -17.72 6.28
C GLY A 70 -5.13 -18.12 7.32
N THR A 71 -6.11 -17.26 7.59
CA THR A 71 -7.17 -17.53 8.58
C THR A 71 -8.47 -18.06 7.96
N PHE A 72 -8.93 -17.45 6.87
CA PHE A 72 -10.29 -17.66 6.37
C PHE A 72 -10.39 -18.73 5.28
N ALA A 73 -9.43 -18.77 4.36
CA ALA A 73 -9.32 -19.76 3.30
C ALA A 73 -7.89 -19.76 2.73
N VAL A 74 -7.54 -20.79 1.97
CA VAL A 74 -6.26 -20.83 1.22
C VAL A 74 -6.44 -20.07 -0.09
N LEU A 75 -5.79 -18.91 -0.22
CA LEU A 75 -5.81 -18.13 -1.46
C LEU A 75 -4.98 -18.82 -2.56
N THR A 76 -5.59 -19.08 -3.72
CA THR A 76 -4.93 -19.68 -4.88
C THR A 76 -4.75 -18.70 -6.04
N LYS A 77 -5.65 -17.71 -6.19
CA LYS A 77 -5.50 -16.60 -7.16
C LYS A 77 -5.96 -15.29 -6.55
N TYR A 78 -5.20 -14.23 -6.84
CA TYR A 78 -5.51 -12.86 -6.43
C TYR A 78 -5.70 -12.01 -7.68
N CYS A 79 -6.93 -11.58 -7.95
CA CYS A 79 -7.23 -10.63 -9.01
C CYS A 79 -7.18 -9.20 -8.45
N VAL A 80 -6.45 -8.31 -9.13
CA VAL A 80 -6.14 -6.96 -8.65
C VAL A 80 -6.47 -5.92 -9.70
N GLN A 81 -6.84 -4.72 -9.23
CA GLN A 81 -6.97 -3.56 -10.09
C GLN A 81 -5.59 -3.13 -10.63
N LEU A 82 -5.52 -2.87 -11.94
CA LEU A 82 -4.34 -2.30 -12.60
C LEU A 82 -4.56 -0.82 -12.90
N TYR A 83 -3.48 -0.04 -12.84
CA TYR A 83 -3.47 1.39 -13.14
C TYR A 83 -2.51 1.72 -14.28
N PRO A 84 -2.72 2.80 -15.05
CA PRO A 84 -1.71 3.30 -15.97
C PRO A 84 -0.41 3.64 -15.24
N SER A 85 0.74 3.34 -15.84
CA SER A 85 2.03 3.67 -15.22
C SER A 85 2.26 5.17 -15.22
N LEU A 86 2.73 5.68 -14.08
CA LEU A 86 3.04 7.10 -13.91
C LEU A 86 4.53 7.29 -13.65
N PRO A 87 5.15 8.36 -14.16
CA PRO A 87 6.48 8.75 -13.68
C PRO A 87 6.45 8.96 -12.17
N ILE A 88 7.44 8.41 -11.48
CA ILE A 88 7.63 8.60 -10.04
C ILE A 88 8.96 9.30 -9.78
N HIS A 89 8.97 10.19 -8.81
CA HIS A 89 10.18 10.81 -8.30
C HIS A 89 10.49 10.20 -6.93
N THR A 90 11.72 9.71 -6.75
CA THR A 90 12.17 9.13 -5.50
C THR A 90 13.35 9.92 -4.96
N TYR A 91 13.31 10.20 -3.65
CA TYR A 91 14.36 10.93 -2.94
C TYR A 91 14.72 10.16 -1.67
N ARG A 92 15.99 10.20 -1.29
CA ARG A 92 16.47 9.64 -0.03
C ARG A 92 17.28 10.67 0.72
N LEU A 93 16.79 11.06 1.90
CA LEU A 93 17.52 11.91 2.83
C LEU A 93 18.08 11.05 3.96
N ILE A 94 19.36 11.18 4.24
CA ILE A 94 20.01 10.50 5.37
C ILE A 94 20.60 11.57 6.27
N VAL A 95 20.24 11.52 7.55
CA VAL A 95 20.69 12.47 8.57
C VAL A 95 21.39 11.69 9.68
N ASN A 96 22.62 12.08 10.00
CA ASN A 96 23.31 11.58 11.18
C ASN A 96 22.84 12.36 12.41
N ILE A 97 22.59 11.65 13.50
CA ILE A 97 22.02 12.21 14.73
C ILE A 97 23.06 12.09 15.84
N SER A 98 23.38 13.22 16.46
CA SER A 98 24.42 13.33 17.49
C SER A 98 23.89 13.18 18.92
N CYS A 99 22.59 13.42 19.17
CA CYS A 99 21.97 13.28 20.48
C CYS A 99 20.47 12.92 20.38
N SER A 100 19.91 12.41 21.48
CA SER A 100 18.52 11.96 21.55
C SER A 100 17.49 13.08 21.38
N GLU A 101 17.82 14.30 21.79
CA GLU A 101 16.95 15.49 21.63
C GLU A 101 16.70 15.79 20.15
N ALA A 102 17.76 15.77 19.34
CA ALA A 102 17.66 15.98 17.90
C ALA A 102 16.80 14.90 17.21
N LEU A 103 16.91 13.63 17.62
CA LEU A 103 16.02 12.57 17.15
C LEU A 103 14.56 12.86 17.52
N ARG A 104 14.30 13.30 18.76
CA ARG A 104 12.94 13.60 19.23
C ARG A 104 12.31 14.74 18.44
N ASP A 105 13.07 15.80 18.16
CA ASP A 105 12.56 16.95 17.41
C ASP A 105 12.33 16.60 15.93
N LEU A 106 13.20 15.77 15.35
CA LEU A 106 12.99 15.23 14.00
C LEU A 106 11.71 14.37 13.92
N LEU A 107 11.49 13.49 14.90
CA LEU A 107 10.27 12.68 14.99
C LEU A 107 9.01 13.54 15.10
N ARG A 108 9.05 14.60 15.91
CA ARG A 108 7.94 15.56 16.03
C ARG A 108 7.66 16.26 14.72
N LEU A 109 8.69 16.79 14.06
CA LEU A 109 8.56 17.44 12.77
C LEU A 109 7.93 16.52 11.73
N TYR A 110 8.35 15.25 11.69
CA TYR A 110 7.77 14.24 10.79
C TYR A 110 6.28 14.03 11.06
N VAL A 111 5.89 13.80 12.32
CA VAL A 111 4.49 13.59 12.70
C VAL A 111 3.61 14.81 12.41
N GLU A 112 4.10 16.02 12.69
CA GLU A 112 3.37 17.27 12.44
C GLU A 112 3.14 17.54 10.94
N ASN A 113 4.02 17.05 10.07
CA ASN A 113 3.92 17.25 8.62
C ASN A 113 3.30 16.07 7.87
N GLN A 114 3.10 14.92 8.53
CA GLN A 114 2.63 13.68 7.89
C GLN A 114 1.31 13.88 7.13
N LEU A 115 0.36 14.64 7.70
CA LEU A 115 -0.92 14.90 7.04
C LEU A 115 -0.78 15.75 5.78
N ALA A 116 0.13 16.74 5.79
CA ALA A 116 0.39 17.58 4.63
C ALA A 116 1.05 16.77 3.50
N TRP A 117 1.97 15.87 3.85
CA TRP A 117 2.63 14.97 2.90
C TRP A 117 1.64 14.00 2.27
N PHE A 118 0.77 13.39 3.07
CA PHE A 118 -0.27 12.50 2.57
C PHE A 118 -1.22 13.21 1.59
N LYS A 119 -1.64 14.45 1.90
CA LYS A 119 -2.47 15.26 0.99
C LYS A 119 -1.76 15.60 -0.33
N ALA A 120 -0.43 15.64 -0.33
CA ALA A 120 0.40 15.81 -1.51
C ALA A 120 0.75 14.48 -2.20
N LEU A 121 0.11 13.38 -1.82
CA LEU A 121 0.35 12.02 -2.33
C LEU A 121 1.80 11.53 -2.11
N VAL A 122 2.50 12.12 -1.16
CA VAL A 122 3.85 11.68 -0.78
C VAL A 122 3.74 10.40 0.03
N THR A 123 4.43 9.36 -0.42
CA THR A 123 4.60 8.08 0.28
C THR A 123 6.08 7.81 0.54
N GLY A 124 6.38 6.65 1.12
CA GLY A 124 7.74 6.17 1.32
C GLY A 124 7.94 5.59 2.72
N GLY A 125 9.19 5.37 3.07
CA GLY A 125 9.58 4.74 4.33
C GLY A 125 10.49 5.65 5.14
N THR A 126 10.42 5.53 6.46
CA THR A 126 11.38 6.18 7.35
C THR A 126 11.99 5.15 8.28
N ASP A 127 13.32 5.13 8.32
CA ASP A 127 14.09 4.26 9.21
C ASP A 127 14.78 5.11 10.28
N TYR A 128 14.57 4.74 11.54
CA TYR A 128 15.22 5.38 12.68
C TYR A 128 16.23 4.43 13.31
N TYR A 129 17.45 4.93 13.48
CA TYR A 129 18.54 4.27 14.18
C TYR A 129 19.02 5.18 15.33
N PRO A 130 19.74 4.65 16.34
CA PRO A 130 20.22 5.46 17.44
C PRO A 130 21.06 6.69 17.05
N ASN A 131 21.78 6.62 15.92
CA ASN A 131 22.70 7.65 15.45
C ASN A 131 22.38 8.18 14.04
N LYS A 132 21.25 7.78 13.46
CA LYS A 132 20.89 8.09 12.07
C LYS A 132 19.39 8.01 11.86
N ALA A 133 18.85 8.87 10.99
CA ALA A 133 17.55 8.66 10.37
C ALA A 133 17.68 8.64 8.84
N SER A 134 16.83 7.86 8.18
CA SER A 134 16.73 7.78 6.72
C SER A 134 15.28 7.99 6.32
N PHE A 135 15.03 8.92 5.40
CA PHE A 135 13.72 9.22 4.85
C PHE A 135 13.74 8.93 3.37
N GLY A 136 13.03 7.88 2.96
CA GLY A 136 12.69 7.63 1.57
C GLY A 136 11.37 8.31 1.24
N VAL A 137 11.38 9.19 0.24
CA VAL A 137 10.22 9.93 -0.22
C VAL A 137 9.93 9.50 -1.65
N VAL A 138 8.68 9.12 -1.91
CA VAL A 138 8.17 8.82 -3.24
C VAL A 138 7.03 9.77 -3.52
N HIS A 139 7.15 10.52 -4.62
CA HIS A 139 6.12 11.43 -5.08
C HIS A 139 5.69 11.00 -6.49
N PRO A 140 4.47 10.46 -6.66
CA PRO A 140 3.93 10.18 -7.98
C PRO A 140 3.61 11.50 -8.69
N THR A 141 3.95 11.62 -9.96
CA THR A 141 3.50 12.76 -10.74
C THR A 141 2.00 12.65 -10.92
N THR A 142 1.24 13.63 -10.43
CA THR A 142 -0.19 13.69 -10.70
C THR A 142 -0.40 13.87 -12.21
N MET A 143 -1.22 13.02 -12.82
CA MET A 143 -1.80 13.41 -14.10
C MET A 143 -2.61 14.66 -13.84
N THR A 144 -2.20 15.80 -14.39
CA THR A 144 -3.15 16.87 -14.69
C THR A 144 -4.22 16.20 -15.53
N VAL A 145 -5.35 15.88 -14.91
CA VAL A 145 -6.57 15.53 -15.62
C VAL A 145 -6.87 16.77 -16.45
N ALA A 146 -6.46 16.76 -17.72
CA ALA A 146 -7.07 17.63 -18.71
C ALA A 146 -8.56 17.43 -18.53
N SER A 147 -9.27 18.49 -18.15
CA SER A 147 -10.69 18.43 -17.87
C SER A 147 -11.45 18.03 -19.15
N SER A 148 -11.60 16.73 -19.40
CA SER A 148 -12.62 16.23 -20.29
C SER A 148 -13.81 15.83 -19.43
N LYS A 149 -14.61 16.84 -19.07
CA LYS A 149 -16.04 16.62 -18.85
C LYS A 149 -16.58 15.88 -20.08
N GLY A 150 -17.10 14.67 -19.86
CA GLY A 150 -17.91 13.92 -20.81
C GLY A 150 -18.81 12.96 -20.02
N PRO A 151 -20.15 13.02 -20.18
CA PRO A 151 -21.07 12.30 -19.31
C PRO A 151 -21.33 10.87 -19.80
N ARG A 152 -21.08 9.87 -18.94
CA ARG A 152 -22.06 8.91 -18.39
C ARG A 152 -21.34 7.78 -17.67
#